data_AF-A0A949J3V4-F1
#
_entry.id   AF-A0A949J3V4-F1
#
_cell.length_a   1.000
_cell.length_b   1.000
_cell.length_c   1.000
_cell.angle_alpha   90.00
_cell.angle_beta   90.00
_cell.angle_gamma   90.00
#
_symmetry.space_group_name_H-M   'P 1'
#
loop_
_entity.id
_entity.type
_entity.pdbx_description
1 polymer ?
#
loop_
_entity_poly.entity_id
_entity_poly.type
_entity_poly.pdbx_seq_one_letter_code
_entity_poly.pdbx_strand_id
1 'polypeptide(L)'
;MKDRAVVTRQGHLVRSTKWAGLRTGDAVVIDGSKELRQSWVFVAHVTNSVSGEEWVEVRGGRRGEAKGRSFRPEQVFPVTAKRGGRVVGQSLADAPQLPW
;
A
#
# COMPACT_ATOMS: atom_id res chain seq x y z
N MET A 1 -17.26 -12.05 -10.94
CA MET A 1 -16.70 -10.97 -11.78
C MET A 1 -15.26 -10.72 -11.35
N LYS A 2 -14.28 -10.79 -12.27
CA LYS A 2 -12.92 -10.32 -11.98
C LYS A 2 -12.97 -8.80 -11.91
N ASP A 3 -12.98 -8.25 -10.71
CA ASP A 3 -12.91 -6.81 -10.51
C ASP A 3 -11.65 -6.29 -11.23
N ARG A 4 -11.74 -5.27 -12.10
CA ARG A 4 -10.58 -4.76 -12.86
C ARG A 4 -9.93 -3.63 -12.06
N ALA A 5 -8.63 -3.40 -12.28
CA ALA A 5 -8.00 -2.21 -11.71
C ALA A 5 -8.65 -0.96 -12.29
N VAL A 6 -9.00 0.00 -11.44
CA VAL A 6 -9.35 1.36 -11.88
C VAL A 6 -8.03 2.11 -11.99
N VAL A 7 -7.67 2.48 -13.22
CA VAL A 7 -6.46 3.24 -13.51
C VAL A 7 -6.85 4.65 -13.93
N THR A 8 -6.39 5.64 -13.18
CA THR A 8 -6.60 7.06 -13.49
C THR A 8 -5.27 7.70 -13.87
N ARG A 9 -5.30 8.59 -14.86
CA ARG A 9 -4.14 9.38 -15.28
C ARG A 9 -4.41 10.86 -15.04
N GLN A 10 -3.49 11.54 -14.36
CA GLN A 10 -3.53 12.98 -14.15
C GLN A 10 -2.15 13.57 -14.42
N GLY A 11 -2.01 14.24 -15.57
CA GLY A 11 -0.70 14.64 -16.06
C GLY A 11 0.21 13.42 -16.22
N HIS A 12 1.38 13.46 -15.58
CA HIS A 12 2.37 12.37 -15.58
C HIS A 12 2.13 11.32 -14.49
N LEU A 13 1.07 11.46 -13.69
CA LEU A 13 0.77 10.52 -12.62
C LEU A 13 -0.18 9.42 -13.12
N VAL A 14 0.24 8.18 -12.93
CA VAL A 14 -0.58 6.98 -13.17
C VAL A 14 -0.94 6.39 -11.82
N ARG A 15 -2.23 6.37 -11.50
CA ARG A 15 -2.77 5.87 -10.24
C ARG A 15 -3.59 4.61 -10.47
N SER A 16 -3.27 3.53 -9.78
CA SER A 16 -3.94 2.22 -9.89
C SER A 16 -4.52 1.77 -8.55
N THR A 17 -5.79 1.34 -8.54
CA THR A 17 -6.44 0.73 -7.36
C THR A 17 -6.02 -0.71 -7.10
N LYS A 18 -5.04 -1.23 -7.85
CA LYS A 18 -4.43 -2.54 -7.63
C LYS A 18 -2.92 -2.47 -7.75
N TRP A 19 -2.22 -3.19 -6.88
CA TRP A 19 -0.77 -3.28 -6.88
C TRP A 19 -0.30 -4.45 -6.03
N ALA A 20 0.70 -5.20 -6.50
CA ALA A 20 1.34 -6.29 -5.74
C ALA A 20 0.36 -7.32 -5.09
N GLY A 21 -0.74 -7.62 -5.78
CA GLY A 21 -1.80 -8.52 -5.30
C GLY A 21 -2.88 -7.84 -4.45
N LEU A 22 -2.66 -6.59 -4.03
CA LEU A 22 -3.62 -5.78 -3.29
C LEU A 22 -4.70 -5.14 -4.17
N ARG A 23 -5.82 -4.85 -3.54
CA ARG A 23 -6.94 -4.01 -4.00
C ARG A 23 -7.26 -2.96 -2.95
N THR A 24 -7.88 -1.86 -3.38
CA THR A 24 -8.36 -0.81 -2.45
C THR A 24 -9.17 -1.43 -1.31
N GLY A 25 -8.81 -1.10 -0.07
CA GLY A 25 -9.42 -1.61 1.15
C GLY A 25 -8.63 -2.75 1.82
N ASP A 26 -7.70 -3.39 1.11
CA ASP A 26 -6.89 -4.47 1.69
C ASP A 26 -5.98 -3.92 2.80
N ALA A 27 -5.92 -4.64 3.92
CA ALA A 27 -5.08 -4.26 5.04
C ALA A 27 -3.59 -4.40 4.68
N VAL A 28 -2.78 -3.44 5.14
CA VAL A 28 -1.33 -3.43 4.94
C VAL A 28 -0.60 -3.04 6.23
N VAL A 29 0.67 -3.42 6.30
CA VAL A 29 1.58 -3.04 7.38
C VAL A 29 2.58 -2.03 6.84
N ILE A 30 2.81 -0.96 7.59
CA ILE A 30 3.77 0.08 7.23
C ILE A 30 4.96 0.02 8.18
N ASP A 31 6.15 -0.27 7.62
CA ASP A 31 7.39 -0.25 8.37
C ASP A 31 7.82 1.19 8.71
N GLY A 32 8.37 1.39 9.91
CA GLY A 32 8.74 2.71 10.42
C GLY A 32 7.57 3.54 10.99
N SER A 33 6.33 3.04 10.98
CA SER A 33 5.27 3.66 11.78
C SER A 33 5.57 3.41 13.27
N LYS A 34 6.07 4.45 13.97
CA LYS A 34 6.44 4.41 15.41
C LYS A 34 5.30 4.00 16.36
N GLU A 35 4.12 3.68 15.83
CA GLU A 35 2.92 3.40 16.58
C GLU A 35 2.37 2.01 16.23
N LEU A 36 2.64 1.06 17.13
CA LEU A 36 2.12 -0.32 17.13
C LEU A 36 0.59 -0.44 17.01
N ARG A 37 -0.15 0.67 17.15
CA ARG A 37 -1.62 0.74 17.20
C ARG A 37 -2.26 1.38 15.96
N GLN A 38 -1.49 1.68 14.93
CA GLN A 38 -2.06 2.18 13.68
C GLN A 38 -2.49 1.04 12.78
N SER A 39 -3.64 1.21 12.14
CA SER A 39 -4.14 0.32 11.10
C SER A 39 -4.20 1.09 9.80
N TRP A 40 -3.73 0.46 8.72
CA TRP A 40 -3.70 1.04 7.38
C TRP A 40 -4.37 0.10 6.40
N VAL A 41 -5.13 0.68 5.47
CA VAL A 41 -5.65 -0.01 4.30
C VAL A 41 -5.06 0.62 3.04
N PHE A 42 -4.74 -0.23 2.07
CA PHE A 42 -4.29 0.18 0.75
C PHE A 42 -5.38 0.96 0.04
N VAL A 43 -4.99 2.05 -0.62
CA VAL A 43 -5.89 2.85 -1.44
C VAL A 43 -5.49 2.73 -2.90
N ALA A 44 -4.24 3.05 -3.24
CA ALA A 44 -3.74 2.98 -4.60
C ALA A 44 -2.21 2.94 -4.64
N HIS A 45 -1.65 2.48 -5.75
CA HIS A 45 -0.25 2.69 -6.13
C HIS A 45 -0.19 3.78 -7.18
N VAL A 46 0.82 4.63 -7.08
CA VAL A 46 1.01 5.77 -7.98
C VAL A 46 2.43 5.75 -8.51
N THR A 47 2.56 5.91 -9.81
CA THR A 47 3.84 6.09 -10.51
C THR A 47 3.82 7.43 -11.24
N ASN A 48 4.88 8.21 -11.06
CA ASN A 48 5.18 9.33 -11.96
C ASN A 48 5.89 8.78 -13.19
N SER A 49 5.24 8.82 -14.35
CA SER A 49 5.79 8.24 -15.58
C SER A 49 7.01 8.98 -16.15
N VAL A 50 7.32 10.18 -15.64
CA VAL A 50 8.48 10.98 -16.06
C VAL A 50 9.68 10.70 -15.17
N SER A 51 9.52 10.79 -13.85
CA SER A 51 10.62 10.57 -12.92
C SER A 51 10.86 9.10 -12.56
N GLY A 52 9.86 8.24 -12.82
CA GLY A 52 9.87 6.85 -12.36
C GLY A 52 9.62 6.73 -10.85
N GLU A 53 9.32 7.83 -10.15
CA GLU A 53 9.05 7.78 -8.71
C GLU A 53 7.73 7.07 -8.44
N GLU A 54 7.74 6.26 -7.39
CA GLU A 54 6.58 5.50 -6.95
C GLU A 54 6.26 5.76 -5.48
N TRP A 55 4.97 5.66 -5.17
CA TRP A 55 4.46 5.63 -3.81
C TRP A 55 3.14 4.87 -3.72
N VAL A 56 2.80 4.47 -2.51
CA VAL A 56 1.56 3.80 -2.16
C VAL A 56 0.74 4.73 -1.27
N GLU A 57 -0.48 5.01 -1.70
CA GLU A 57 -1.48 5.70 -0.92
C GLU A 57 -2.19 4.71 0.01
N VAL A 58 -2.30 5.09 1.28
CA VAL A 58 -3.01 4.34 2.30
C VAL A 58 -3.95 5.24 3.07
N ARG A 59 -4.94 4.63 3.73
CA ARG A 59 -5.86 5.33 4.64
C ARG A 59 -5.90 4.64 5.99
N GLY A 60 -5.96 5.43 7.06
CA GLY A 60 -6.08 4.92 8.42
C GLY A 60 -5.36 5.80 9.44
N GLY A 61 -4.68 5.16 10.38
CA GLY A 61 -4.02 5.83 11.50
C GLY A 61 -4.44 5.21 12.82
N ARG A 62 -4.47 6.01 13.88
CA ARG A 62 -4.91 5.54 15.22
C ARG A 62 -6.39 5.16 15.19
N ARG A 63 -6.84 4.41 16.21
CA ARG A 63 -8.26 4.11 16.40
C ARG A 63 -9.10 5.40 16.36
N GLY A 64 -10.06 5.47 15.43
CA GLY A 64 -10.90 6.64 15.19
C GLY A 64 -10.36 7.64 14.16
N GLU A 65 -9.14 7.46 13.65
CA GLU A 65 -8.59 8.25 12.55
C GLU A 65 -8.81 7.58 11.19
N ALA A 66 -8.97 8.40 10.15
CA ALA A 66 -9.11 7.94 8.76
C ALA A 66 -8.32 8.84 7.79
N LYS A 67 -7.07 9.16 8.16
CA LYS A 67 -6.19 10.07 7.41
C LYS A 67 -5.60 9.36 6.20
N GLY A 68 -5.47 10.08 5.08
CA GLY A 68 -4.69 9.63 3.93
C GLY A 68 -3.20 9.88 4.16
N ARG A 69 -2.35 8.92 3.77
CA ARG A 69 -0.88 9.06 3.78
C ARG A 69 -0.28 8.37 2.55
N SER A 70 0.93 8.76 2.21
CA SER A 70 1.73 8.11 1.16
C SER A 70 3.02 7.57 1.76
N PHE A 71 3.40 6.37 1.34
CA PHE A 71 4.65 5.71 1.74
C PHE A 71 5.38 5.20 0.50
N ARG A 72 6.69 5.02 0.62
CA ARG A 72 7.45 4.38 -0.45
C ARG A 72 7.07 2.89 -0.57
N PRO A 73 7.11 2.28 -1.76
CA PRO A 73 6.72 0.88 -1.95
C PRO A 73 7.41 -0.11 -1.02
N GLU A 74 8.70 0.08 -0.75
CA GLU A 74 9.53 -0.75 0.15
C GLU A 74 9.10 -0.69 1.62
N GLN A 75 8.30 0.32 2.01
CA GLN A 75 7.77 0.46 3.36
C GLN A 75 6.42 -0.25 3.55
N VAL A 76 5.84 -0.82 2.48
CA VAL A 76 4.52 -1.44 2.51
C VAL A 76 4.65 -2.95 2.47
N PHE A 77 4.09 -3.59 3.48
CA PHE A 77 4.20 -5.02 3.74
C PHE A 77 2.82 -5.66 3.81
N PRO A 78 2.70 -6.96 3.47
CA PRO A 78 1.46 -7.68 3.72
C PRO A 78 1.22 -7.84 5.22
N VAL A 79 -0.05 -8.00 5.62
CA VAL A 79 -0.40 -8.24 7.03
C VAL A 79 0.28 -9.48 7.62
N THR A 80 0.58 -10.47 6.79
CA THR A 80 1.28 -11.71 7.17
C THR A 80 2.76 -11.51 7.47
N ALA A 81 3.36 -10.39 7.03
CA ALA A 81 4.77 -10.07 7.31
C ALA A 81 5.01 -9.52 8.73
N LYS A 82 3.96 -9.37 9.54
CA LYS A 82 4.06 -8.90 10.92
C LYS A 82 4.00 -10.07 11.90
N ARG A 83 5.04 -10.23 12.72
CA ARG A 83 5.07 -11.18 13.85
C ARG A 83 5.17 -10.38 15.14
N GLY A 84 4.06 -10.34 15.89
CA GLY A 84 3.94 -9.46 17.07
C GLY A 84 4.05 -7.99 16.67
N GLY A 85 4.99 -7.26 17.27
CA GLY A 85 5.22 -5.83 16.99
C GLY A 85 6.20 -5.53 15.84
N ARG A 86 6.81 -6.55 15.22
CA ARG A 86 7.93 -6.39 14.28
C ARG A 86 7.56 -6.87 12.87
N VAL A 87 8.04 -6.14 11.86
CA VAL A 87 8.04 -6.58 10.46
C VAL A 87 9.20 -7.56 10.24
N VAL A 88 8.87 -8.76 9.75
CA VAL A 88 9.83 -9.87 9.55
C VAL A 88 9.77 -10.48 8.15
N GLY A 89 8.78 -10.11 7.35
CA GLY A 89 8.66 -10.53 5.94
C GLY A 89 9.24 -9.52 4.97
N GLN A 90 9.12 -9.81 3.67
CA GLN A 90 9.52 -8.91 2.59
C GLN A 90 8.43 -7.87 2.27
N SER A 91 8.85 -6.74 1.72
CA SER A 91 7.94 -5.72 1.22
C SER A 91 7.13 -6.25 0.04
N LEU A 92 5.99 -5.63 -0.23
CA LEU A 92 5.18 -5.95 -1.41
C LEU A 92 5.84 -5.49 -2.73
N ALA A 93 6.81 -4.57 -2.65
CA ALA A 93 7.62 -4.20 -3.79
C ALA A 93 8.57 -5.34 -4.21
N ASP A 94 9.17 -6.02 -3.23
CA ASP A 94 10.13 -7.10 -3.47
C ASP A 94 9.46 -8.48 -3.68
N ALA A 95 8.34 -8.70 -2.98
CA ALA A 95 7.58 -9.95 -3.04
C ALA A 95 6.09 -9.69 -3.28
N PRO A 96 5.70 -9.36 -4.53
CA PRO A 96 4.30 -9.19 -4.90
C PRO A 96 3.47 -10.43 -4.57
N GLN A 97 2.29 -10.23 -3.99
CA GLN A 97 1.36 -11.34 -3.79
C GLN A 97 0.74 -11.74 -5.12
N LEU A 98 0.69 -13.05 -5.36
CA LEU A 98 -0.02 -13.58 -6.51
C LEU A 98 -1.53 -13.37 -6.30
N PRO A 99 -2.27 -12.88 -7.32
CA PRO A 99 -3.72 -12.86 -7.26
C PRO A 99 -4.23 -14.31 -7.33
N TRP A 100 -4.96 -14.75 -6.31
CA TRP A 100 -5.86 -15.91 -6.38
C TRP A 100 -7.14 -15.57 -7.17
#